data_AF-A0A934R2S0-F1
#
_entry.id   AF-A0A934R2S0-F1
#
_cell.length_a   1.000
_cell.length_b   1.000
_cell.length_c   1.000
_cell.angle_alpha   90.00
_cell.angle_beta   90.00
_cell.angle_gamma   90.00
#
_symmetry.space_group_name_H-M   'P 1'
#
loop_
_entity.id
_entity.type
_entity.pdbx_description
1 polymer ?
#
loop_
_entity_poly.entity_id
_entity_poly.type
_entity_poly.pdbx_seq_one_letter_code
_entity_poly.pdbx_strand_id
1 'polypeptide(L)'
;MLVDVCREGAPELRQRALETLCHNYWYPLYAFARRTGNGRQDAEDLTQGFFQYLLERGLFSSASQELGKLRTFLLTAFQRYAGDVRERGLALKRGGGYEILSLDVDEAERNFGEPAEALTPHEIFDHQWAMTVLLGALGTLREEEDGAGRGTQFAILEPFLNPRSEAGGNYADAADALGMSGEAARKVVSRLRGKFRDILRRQIGDTLRFPTDEQVDAELTALKRALRRL
;
A
#
# COMPACT_ATOMS: atom_id res chain seq x y z
N MET A 1 -7.55 -3.15 -14.86
CA MET A 1 -7.54 -2.10 -13.82
C MET A 1 -8.33 -2.60 -12.63
N LEU A 2 -7.74 -2.61 -11.43
CA LEU A 2 -8.38 -3.13 -10.20
C LEU A 2 -9.73 -2.43 -9.92
N VAL A 3 -9.78 -1.12 -10.16
CA VAL A 3 -11.00 -0.31 -9.98
C VAL A 3 -12.13 -0.73 -10.92
N ASP A 4 -11.84 -1.00 -12.19
CA ASP A 4 -12.85 -1.47 -13.16
C ASP A 4 -13.30 -2.90 -12.88
N VAL A 5 -12.37 -3.76 -12.45
CA VAL A 5 -12.68 -5.14 -12.06
C VAL A 5 -13.58 -5.17 -10.82
N CYS A 6 -13.42 -4.23 -9.88
CA CYS A 6 -14.34 -4.05 -8.75
C CYS A 6 -15.78 -3.68 -9.19
N ARG A 7 -15.97 -3.13 -10.40
CA ARG A 7 -17.27 -2.68 -10.91
C ARG A 7 -17.96 -3.72 -11.78
N GLU A 8 -17.25 -4.17 -12.81
CA GLU A 8 -17.81 -4.93 -13.92
C GLU A 8 -17.18 -6.31 -14.07
N GLY A 9 -16.19 -6.62 -13.24
CA GLY A 9 -15.59 -7.94 -13.21
C GLY A 9 -16.63 -9.00 -12.86
N ALA A 10 -16.39 -10.21 -13.38
CA ALA A 10 -17.04 -11.42 -12.90
C ALA A 10 -16.94 -11.49 -11.37
N PRO A 11 -17.92 -12.08 -10.66
CA PRO A 11 -17.99 -12.07 -9.20
C PRO A 11 -16.66 -12.44 -8.51
N GLU A 12 -15.95 -13.44 -9.03
CA GLU A 12 -14.66 -13.89 -8.51
C GLU A 12 -13.53 -12.88 -8.70
N LEU A 13 -13.47 -12.21 -9.86
CA LEU A 13 -12.47 -11.19 -10.13
C LEU A 13 -12.72 -9.93 -9.29
N ARG A 14 -13.99 -9.59 -9.09
CA ARG A 14 -14.42 -8.48 -8.23
C ARG A 14 -14.00 -8.71 -6.79
N GLN A 15 -14.25 -9.91 -6.25
CA GLN A 15 -13.86 -10.29 -4.90
C GLN A 15 -12.35 -10.16 -4.69
N ARG A 16 -11.54 -10.70 -5.61
CA ARG A 16 -10.07 -10.58 -5.55
C ARG A 16 -9.59 -9.13 -5.60
N ALA A 17 -10.21 -8.31 -6.44
CA ALA A 17 -9.86 -6.90 -6.54
C ALA A 17 -10.20 -6.12 -5.26
N LEU A 18 -11.34 -6.42 -4.63
CA LEU A 18 -11.72 -5.86 -3.33
C LEU A 18 -10.78 -6.31 -2.21
N GLU A 19 -10.41 -7.58 -2.17
CA GLU A 19 -9.43 -8.12 -1.21
C GLU A 19 -8.08 -7.42 -1.34
N THR A 20 -7.62 -7.19 -2.58
CA THR A 20 -6.38 -6.46 -2.86
C THR A 20 -6.46 -5.03 -2.34
N LEU A 21 -7.59 -4.34 -2.54
CA LEU A 21 -7.79 -2.98 -2.03
C LEU A 21 -7.84 -2.93 -0.50
N CYS A 22 -8.53 -3.87 0.12
CA CYS A 22 -8.57 -3.96 1.59
C CYS A 22 -7.17 -4.21 2.14
N HIS A 23 -6.44 -5.17 1.58
CA HIS A 23 -5.07 -5.49 1.96
C HIS A 23 -4.12 -4.29 1.83
N ASN A 24 -4.27 -3.49 0.78
CA ASN A 24 -3.37 -2.37 0.54
C ASN A 24 -3.68 -1.14 1.39
N TYR A 25 -4.93 -0.94 1.79
CA TYR A 25 -5.37 0.30 2.43
C TYR A 25 -5.74 0.17 3.91
N TRP A 26 -5.87 -1.03 4.47
CA TRP A 26 -6.22 -1.18 5.88
C TRP A 26 -5.19 -0.56 6.81
N TYR A 27 -3.90 -0.86 6.62
CA TYR A 27 -2.87 -0.36 7.52
C TYR A 27 -2.66 1.16 7.42
N PRO A 28 -2.63 1.79 6.22
CA PRO A 28 -2.63 3.25 6.12
C PRO A 28 -3.80 3.92 6.85
N LEU A 29 -5.01 3.36 6.75
CA LEU A 29 -6.20 3.90 7.42
C LEU A 29 -6.16 3.67 8.94
N TYR A 30 -5.70 2.50 9.38
CA TYR A 30 -5.46 2.21 10.79
C TYR A 30 -4.45 3.19 11.41
N ALA A 31 -3.31 3.42 10.74
CA ALA A 31 -2.30 4.36 11.19
C ALA A 31 -2.83 5.80 11.25
N PHE A 32 -3.67 6.20 10.28
CA PHE A 32 -4.39 7.48 10.33
C PHE A 32 -5.33 7.57 11.55
N ALA A 33 -6.12 6.52 11.80
CA ALA A 33 -7.03 6.46 12.94
C ALA A 33 -6.28 6.56 14.28
N ARG A 34 -5.19 5.80 14.44
CA ARG A 34 -4.31 5.91 15.62
C ARG A 34 -3.73 7.31 15.80
N ARG A 35 -3.30 7.94 14.70
CA ARG A 35 -2.72 9.29 14.74
C ARG A 35 -3.73 10.40 15.03
N THR A 36 -5.03 10.13 14.84
CA THR A 36 -6.11 11.06 15.19
C THR A 36 -6.55 10.96 16.66
N GLY A 37 -5.81 10.21 17.48
CA GLY A 37 -6.03 10.10 18.93
C GLY A 37 -6.88 8.91 19.36
N ASN A 38 -7.25 8.02 18.45
CA ASN A 38 -7.97 6.78 18.78
C ASN A 38 -7.01 5.78 19.43
N GLY A 39 -7.49 5.09 20.47
CA GLY A 39 -6.79 3.95 21.04
C GLY A 39 -6.70 2.78 20.06
N ARG A 40 -5.98 1.72 20.43
CA ARG A 40 -5.83 0.51 19.61
C ARG A 40 -7.16 -0.06 19.14
N GLN A 41 -8.04 -0.36 20.09
CA GLN A 41 -9.34 -0.98 19.84
C GLN A 41 -10.23 -0.05 18.99
N ASP A 42 -10.30 1.24 19.33
CA ASP A 42 -11.12 2.18 18.57
C ASP A 42 -10.63 2.34 17.11
N ALA A 43 -9.32 2.36 16.89
CA ALA A 43 -8.75 2.46 15.54
C ALA A 43 -8.98 1.18 14.72
N GLU A 44 -8.89 0.02 15.36
CA GLU A 44 -9.22 -1.28 14.76
C GLU A 44 -10.69 -1.33 14.36
N ASP A 45 -11.61 -1.03 15.28
CA ASP A 45 -13.06 -1.01 15.04
C ASP A 45 -13.44 -0.03 13.93
N LEU A 46 -12.86 1.18 13.94
CA LEU A 46 -13.07 2.17 12.88
C LEU A 46 -12.63 1.66 11.52
N THR A 47 -11.47 0.97 11.47
CA THR A 47 -10.92 0.44 10.22
C THR A 47 -11.78 -0.71 9.69
N GLN A 48 -12.10 -1.70 10.53
CA GLN A 48 -12.93 -2.84 10.14
C GLN A 48 -14.33 -2.37 9.70
N GLY A 49 -14.99 -1.55 10.51
CA GLY A 49 -16.33 -1.05 10.20
C GLY A 49 -16.37 -0.18 8.95
N PHE A 50 -15.29 0.56 8.64
CA PHE A 50 -15.21 1.30 7.39
C PHE A 50 -15.19 0.40 6.16
N PHE A 51 -14.38 -0.66 6.16
CA PHE A 51 -14.36 -1.60 5.03
C PHE A 51 -15.68 -2.34 4.88
N GLN A 52 -16.34 -2.68 6.00
CA GLN A 52 -17.70 -3.20 5.97
C GLN A 52 -18.66 -2.22 5.28
N TYR A 53 -18.67 -0.96 5.73
CA TYR A 53 -19.50 0.10 5.17
C TYR A 53 -19.23 0.31 3.67
N LEU A 54 -17.96 0.29 3.25
CA LEU A 54 -17.53 0.38 1.86
C LEU A 54 -18.10 -0.76 1.00
N LEU A 55 -18.03 -2.00 1.51
CA LEU A 55 -18.50 -3.20 0.83
C LEU A 55 -20.03 -3.21 0.72
N GLU A 56 -20.73 -2.97 1.82
CA GLU A 56 -22.21 -2.93 1.87
C GLU A 56 -22.80 -1.87 0.95
N ARG A 57 -22.16 -0.70 0.88
CA ARG A 57 -22.62 0.42 0.05
C ARG A 57 -22.12 0.35 -1.39
N GLY A 58 -21.32 -0.65 -1.74
CA GLY A 58 -20.71 -0.77 -3.07
C GLY A 58 -19.88 0.46 -3.43
N LEU A 59 -19.27 1.11 -2.43
CA LEU A 59 -18.64 2.42 -2.62
C LEU A 59 -17.41 2.34 -3.54
N PHE A 60 -16.76 1.19 -3.66
CA PHE A 60 -15.70 0.99 -4.65
C PHE A 60 -16.22 1.11 -6.10
N SER A 61 -17.47 0.70 -6.34
CA SER A 61 -18.11 0.81 -7.64
C SER A 61 -18.49 2.27 -7.96
N SER A 62 -18.98 3.04 -6.97
CA SER A 62 -19.38 4.44 -7.12
C SER A 62 -18.23 5.44 -7.06
N ALA A 63 -17.19 5.17 -6.26
CA ALA A 63 -16.00 5.99 -6.12
C ALA A 63 -15.26 6.16 -7.45
N SER A 64 -15.36 5.18 -8.34
CA SER A 64 -14.66 5.20 -9.61
C SER A 64 -15.17 6.27 -10.58
N GLN A 65 -16.42 6.74 -10.46
CA GLN A 65 -17.03 7.60 -11.48
C GLN A 65 -16.52 9.05 -11.46
N GLU A 66 -16.06 9.55 -10.31
CA GLU A 66 -15.75 10.99 -10.13
C GLU A 66 -14.37 11.29 -9.51
N LEU A 67 -13.68 10.31 -8.93
CA LEU A 67 -12.56 10.61 -8.02
C LEU A 67 -11.20 10.36 -8.67
N GLY A 68 -10.36 11.39 -8.69
CA GLY A 68 -9.00 11.35 -9.22
C GLY A 68 -8.15 10.22 -8.62
N LYS A 69 -7.55 10.44 -7.44
CA LYS A 69 -6.61 9.50 -6.81
C LYS A 69 -7.35 8.62 -5.79
N LEU A 70 -7.35 7.30 -5.96
CA LEU A 70 -8.05 6.35 -5.06
C LEU A 70 -7.71 6.56 -3.59
N ARG A 71 -6.44 6.84 -3.26
CA ARG A 71 -6.00 7.14 -1.89
C ARG A 71 -6.72 8.33 -1.28
N THR A 72 -6.96 9.39 -2.07
CA THR A 72 -7.66 10.60 -1.60
C THR A 72 -9.13 10.32 -1.38
N PHE A 73 -9.75 9.54 -2.26
CA PHE A 73 -11.12 9.08 -2.06
C PHE A 73 -11.25 8.28 -0.75
N LEU A 74 -10.42 7.24 -0.58
CA LEU A 74 -10.50 6.35 0.57
C LEU A 74 -10.29 7.10 1.88
N LEU A 75 -9.28 7.99 1.93
CA LEU A 75 -9.05 8.81 3.11
C LEU A 75 -10.24 9.75 3.41
N THR A 76 -10.79 10.40 2.39
CA THR A 76 -11.94 11.30 2.54
C THR A 76 -13.18 10.54 3.03
N ALA A 77 -13.46 9.38 2.43
CA ALA A 77 -14.56 8.53 2.82
C ALA A 77 -14.38 8.00 4.25
N PHE A 78 -13.16 7.62 4.64
CA PHE A 78 -12.83 7.18 5.98
C PHE A 78 -13.05 8.27 7.02
N GLN A 79 -12.61 9.50 6.74
CA GLN A 79 -12.81 10.64 7.64
C GLN A 79 -14.30 10.94 7.87
N ARG A 80 -15.12 10.89 6.81
CA ARG A 80 -16.58 11.04 6.89
C ARG A 80 -17.20 9.92 7.71
N TYR A 81 -16.86 8.67 7.41
CA TYR A 81 -17.33 7.51 8.17
C TYR A 81 -16.97 7.61 9.66
N ALA A 82 -15.73 7.96 9.98
CA ALA A 82 -15.29 8.11 11.36
C ALA A 82 -16.02 9.27 12.08
N GLY A 83 -16.37 10.34 11.35
CA GLY A 83 -17.25 11.41 11.84
C GLY A 83 -18.64 10.88 12.21
N ASP A 84 -19.29 10.22 11.26
CA ASP A 84 -20.61 9.60 11.44
C ASP A 84 -20.63 8.61 12.62
N VAL A 85 -19.59 7.77 12.75
CA VAL A 85 -19.47 6.80 13.86
C VAL A 85 -19.32 7.51 15.20
N ARG A 86 -18.56 8.60 15.29
CA ARG A 86 -18.44 9.39 16.53
C ARG A 86 -19.77 10.06 16.90
N GLU A 87 -20.48 10.61 15.92
CA GLU A 87 -21.80 11.22 16.13
C GLU A 87 -22.84 10.18 16.59
N ARG A 88 -22.83 8.97 15.99
CA ARG A 88 -23.73 7.86 16.37
C ARG A 88 -23.30 7.15 17.65
N GLY A 89 -22.00 7.10 17.96
CA GLY A 89 -21.42 6.47 19.15
C GLY A 89 -21.67 7.27 20.44
N LEU A 90 -21.94 8.58 20.34
CA LEU A 90 -22.53 9.37 21.42
C LEU A 90 -24.01 9.01 21.68
N ALA A 91 -24.70 8.37 20.72
CA ALA A 91 -26.11 8.04 20.81
C ALA A 91 -26.39 6.57 21.21
N LEU A 92 -25.53 5.59 20.87
CA LEU A 92 -25.70 4.20 21.31
C LEU A 92 -24.35 3.49 21.44
N LYS A 93 -23.91 3.28 22.70
CA LYS A 93 -22.86 2.30 22.98
C LYS A 93 -23.45 0.88 22.89
N ARG A 94 -22.72 0.04 22.14
CA ARG A 94 -22.73 -1.44 22.06
C ARG A 94 -23.62 -2.06 21.00
N GLY A 95 -23.00 -2.94 20.21
CA GLY A 95 -23.67 -4.05 19.54
C GLY A 95 -23.40 -4.10 18.04
N GLY A 96 -22.34 -4.78 17.64
CA GLY A 96 -22.09 -5.06 16.22
C GLY A 96 -20.75 -5.71 15.97
N GLY A 97 -20.42 -6.76 16.73
CA GLY A 97 -19.22 -7.56 16.47
C GLY A 97 -19.43 -8.44 15.23
N TYR A 98 -18.71 -8.15 14.16
CA TYR A 98 -18.45 -9.07 13.05
C TYR A 98 -17.08 -8.72 12.44
N GLU A 99 -16.11 -9.63 12.58
CA GLU A 99 -14.79 -9.54 11.93
C GLU A 99 -14.92 -9.91 10.45
N ILE A 100 -14.86 -8.92 9.55
CA ILE A 100 -14.80 -9.14 8.10
C ILE A 100 -13.35 -9.21 7.59
N LEU A 101 -12.42 -8.64 8.35
CA LEU A 101 -10.99 -8.61 8.04
C LEU A 101 -10.21 -9.09 9.26
N SER A 102 -9.45 -10.18 9.12
CA SER A 102 -8.38 -10.54 10.07
C SER A 102 -7.25 -9.52 9.92
N LEU A 103 -7.40 -8.36 10.55
CA LEU A 103 -6.35 -7.35 10.60
C LEU A 103 -5.23 -7.85 11.52
N ASP A 104 -3.99 -7.92 11.03
CA ASP A 104 -2.84 -8.21 11.91
C ASP A 104 -2.47 -6.95 12.70
N VAL A 105 -3.30 -6.64 13.69
CA VAL A 105 -3.13 -5.45 14.54
C VAL A 105 -1.88 -5.57 15.41
N ASP A 106 -1.45 -6.78 15.76
CA ASP A 106 -0.23 -6.99 16.53
C ASP A 106 1.03 -6.64 15.73
N GLU A 107 1.08 -6.96 14.42
CA GLU A 107 2.12 -6.48 13.53
C GLU A 107 2.02 -4.96 13.30
N ALA A 108 0.81 -4.44 13.13
CA ALA A 108 0.57 -3.02 12.98
C ALA A 108 1.11 -2.19 14.16
N GLU A 109 0.90 -2.65 15.40
CA GLU A 109 1.38 -1.96 16.60
C GLU A 109 2.91 -1.94 16.70
N ARG A 110 3.59 -3.03 16.29
CA ARG A 110 5.05 -3.07 16.24
C ARG A 110 5.61 -2.03 15.26
N ASN A 111 4.94 -1.88 14.11
CA ASN A 111 5.33 -0.93 13.06
C ASN A 111 4.92 0.52 13.36
N PHE A 112 3.90 0.74 14.19
CA PHE A 112 3.44 2.08 14.59
C PHE A 112 4.39 2.78 15.58
N GLY A 113 5.24 2.02 16.29
CA GLY A 113 6.08 2.48 17.40
C GLY A 113 7.44 3.14 17.05
N GLU A 114 7.87 3.18 15.79
CA GLU A 114 9.06 3.94 15.36
C GLU A 114 8.73 5.46 15.31
N PRO A 115 9.68 6.40 15.50
CA PRO A 115 9.44 7.77 15.97
C PRO A 115 8.73 8.64 14.91
N ALA A 116 7.45 8.37 14.74
CA ALA A 116 6.56 9.05 13.83
C ALA A 116 5.98 10.31 14.51
N GLU A 117 6.50 10.76 15.66
CA GLU A 117 6.02 11.93 16.41
C GLU A 117 6.01 13.23 15.57
N ALA A 118 6.79 13.30 14.50
CA ALA A 118 6.84 14.47 13.60
C ALA A 118 5.78 14.51 12.48
N LEU A 119 5.10 13.39 12.18
CA LEU A 119 4.17 13.32 11.04
C LEU A 119 2.72 13.58 11.45
N THR A 120 2.03 14.44 10.68
CA THR A 120 0.58 14.64 10.79
C THR A 120 -0.19 13.36 10.39
N PRO A 121 -1.48 13.22 10.78
CA PRO A 121 -2.32 12.10 10.33
C PRO A 121 -2.30 11.88 8.81
N HIS A 122 -2.37 12.95 8.03
CA HIS A 122 -2.31 12.86 6.57
C HIS A 122 -0.95 12.38 6.07
N GLU A 123 0.14 12.82 6.69
CA GLU A 123 1.48 12.42 6.30
C GLU A 123 1.80 10.97 6.67
N ILE A 124 1.35 10.49 7.83
CA ILE A 124 1.51 9.07 8.18
C ILE A 124 0.67 8.18 7.25
N PHE A 125 -0.54 8.60 6.87
CA PHE A 125 -1.34 7.90 5.86
C PHE A 125 -0.59 7.81 4.52
N ASP A 126 -0.11 8.94 4.01
CA ASP A 126 0.63 8.98 2.75
C ASP A 126 1.91 8.13 2.81
N HIS A 127 2.63 8.18 3.94
CA HIS A 127 3.83 7.39 4.16
C HIS A 127 3.53 5.88 4.14
N GLN A 128 2.53 5.43 4.90
CA GLN A 128 2.17 4.02 4.95
C GLN A 128 1.62 3.53 3.61
N TRP A 129 0.82 4.34 2.91
CA TRP A 129 0.40 4.02 1.54
C TRP A 129 1.61 3.83 0.61
N ALA A 130 2.56 4.75 0.64
CA ALA A 130 3.76 4.68 -0.19
C ALA A 130 4.61 3.43 0.12
N MET A 131 4.71 3.06 1.40
CA MET A 131 5.38 1.84 1.84
C MET A 131 4.67 0.58 1.34
N THR A 132 3.35 0.50 1.43
CA THR A 132 2.57 -0.63 0.90
C THR A 132 2.81 -0.80 -0.60
N VAL A 133 2.73 0.28 -1.37
CA VAL A 133 2.97 0.23 -2.83
C VAL A 133 4.41 -0.20 -3.14
N LEU A 134 5.40 0.33 -2.40
CA LEU A 134 6.80 -0.03 -2.57
C LEU A 134 7.05 -1.52 -2.31
N LEU A 135 6.58 -2.03 -1.17
CA LEU A 135 6.77 -3.42 -0.75
C LEU A 135 6.00 -4.39 -1.65
N GLY A 136 4.77 -4.02 -2.06
CA GLY A 136 3.99 -4.78 -3.03
C GLY A 136 4.72 -4.91 -4.37
N ALA A 137 5.31 -3.83 -4.88
CA ALA A 137 6.09 -3.86 -6.11
C ALA A 137 7.36 -4.71 -5.99
N LEU A 138 8.04 -4.70 -4.83
CA LEU A 138 9.19 -5.56 -4.57
C LEU A 138 8.78 -7.04 -4.52
N GLY A 139 7.64 -7.36 -3.89
CA GLY A 139 7.08 -8.70 -3.85
C GLY A 139 6.75 -9.24 -5.25
N THR A 140 6.08 -8.42 -6.07
CA THR A 140 5.80 -8.79 -7.48
C THR A 140 7.09 -9.03 -8.28
N LEU A 141 8.10 -8.18 -8.10
CA LEU A 141 9.38 -8.36 -8.78
C LEU A 141 10.09 -9.64 -8.34
N ARG A 142 10.03 -9.97 -7.05
CA ARG A 142 10.58 -11.21 -6.50
C ARG A 142 9.93 -12.43 -7.16
N GLU A 143 8.60 -12.46 -7.22
CA GLU A 143 7.84 -13.54 -7.86
C GLU A 143 8.19 -13.70 -9.34
N GLU A 144 8.31 -12.58 -10.09
CA GLU A 144 8.70 -12.60 -11.49
C GLU A 144 10.14 -13.14 -11.71
N GLU A 145 11.07 -12.81 -10.80
CA GLU A 145 12.45 -13.31 -10.87
C GLU A 145 12.56 -14.77 -10.42
N ASP A 146 11.82 -15.18 -9.38
CA ASP A 146 11.73 -16.56 -8.90
C ASP A 146 11.17 -17.48 -9.99
N GLY A 147 10.03 -17.11 -10.60
CA GLY A 147 9.41 -17.86 -11.70
C GLY A 147 10.29 -17.98 -12.94
N ALA A 148 11.27 -17.09 -13.08
CA ALA A 148 12.25 -17.12 -14.17
C ALA A 148 13.60 -17.76 -13.76
N GLY A 149 13.64 -18.44 -12.60
CA GLY A 149 14.82 -19.17 -12.11
C GLY A 149 15.96 -18.28 -11.60
N ARG A 150 15.68 -16.99 -11.33
CA ARG A 150 16.68 -15.99 -10.89
C ARG A 150 16.49 -15.55 -9.45
N GLY A 151 15.72 -16.30 -8.66
CA GLY A 151 15.42 -15.98 -7.26
C GLY A 151 16.64 -15.73 -6.37
N THR A 152 17.63 -16.62 -6.41
CA THR A 152 18.89 -16.44 -5.66
C THR A 152 19.63 -15.17 -6.08
N GLN A 153 19.67 -14.86 -7.38
CA GLN A 153 20.27 -13.63 -7.89
C GLN A 153 19.49 -12.39 -7.42
N PHE A 154 18.17 -12.45 -7.45
CA PHE A 154 17.32 -11.38 -6.97
C PHE A 154 17.53 -11.13 -5.47
N ALA A 155 17.50 -12.17 -4.63
CA ALA A 155 17.68 -12.04 -3.18
C ALA A 155 19.01 -11.36 -2.80
N ILE A 156 20.09 -11.66 -3.52
CA ILE A 156 21.40 -11.03 -3.31
C ILE A 156 21.42 -9.56 -3.77
N LEU A 157 20.68 -9.22 -4.83
CA LEU A 157 20.68 -7.89 -5.43
C LEU A 157 19.52 -6.97 -4.96
N GLU A 158 18.52 -7.50 -4.27
CA GLU A 158 17.37 -6.77 -3.75
C GLU A 158 17.76 -5.59 -2.83
N PRO A 159 18.77 -5.70 -1.94
CA PRO A 159 19.18 -4.57 -1.10
C PRO A 159 19.63 -3.33 -1.89
N PHE A 160 20.01 -3.49 -3.18
CA PHE A 160 20.39 -2.39 -4.06
C PHE A 160 19.18 -1.68 -4.70
N LEU A 161 17.98 -2.23 -4.53
CA LEU A 161 16.71 -1.70 -5.01
C LEU A 161 15.92 -1.00 -3.90
N ASN A 162 16.06 -1.47 -2.65
CA ASN A 162 15.29 -0.99 -1.50
C ASN A 162 15.88 0.32 -0.92
N PRO A 163 15.14 1.44 -0.93
CA PRO A 163 15.57 2.70 -0.33
C PRO A 163 15.82 2.64 1.18
N ARG A 164 15.23 1.67 1.91
CA ARG A 164 15.44 1.47 3.35
C ARG A 164 16.72 0.70 3.69
N SER A 165 17.37 0.08 2.71
CA SER A 165 18.70 -0.50 2.91
C SER A 165 19.71 0.66 2.89
N GLU A 166 20.02 1.22 4.07
CA GLU A 166 20.82 2.45 4.27
C GLU A 166 22.21 2.44 3.59
N ALA A 167 22.71 1.29 3.18
CA ALA A 167 23.88 1.18 2.33
C ALA A 167 23.54 0.19 1.22
N GLY A 168 23.26 0.68 0.01
CA GLY A 168 23.29 -0.19 -1.17
C GLY A 168 24.57 -1.01 -1.09
N GLY A 169 24.42 -2.33 -1.01
CA GLY A 169 25.48 -3.23 -0.54
C GLY A 169 26.78 -3.08 -1.31
N ASN A 170 27.82 -3.79 -0.88
CA ASN A 170 29.05 -3.81 -1.64
C ASN A 170 28.82 -4.60 -2.94
N TYR A 171 28.90 -3.92 -4.10
CA TYR A 171 28.80 -4.57 -5.41
C TYR A 171 29.87 -5.64 -5.60
N ALA A 172 31.03 -5.55 -4.93
CA ALA A 172 32.05 -6.59 -4.97
C ALA A 172 31.54 -7.87 -4.30
N ASP A 173 31.09 -7.78 -3.05
CA ASP A 173 30.58 -8.93 -2.29
C ASP A 173 29.38 -9.59 -2.98
N ALA A 174 28.46 -8.79 -3.52
CA ALA A 174 27.32 -9.30 -4.28
C ALA A 174 27.75 -9.98 -5.60
N ALA A 175 28.78 -9.46 -6.28
CA ALA A 175 29.29 -10.05 -7.51
C ALA A 175 30.04 -11.36 -7.24
N ASP A 176 30.83 -11.42 -6.17
CA ASP A 176 31.55 -12.62 -5.73
C ASP A 176 30.56 -13.73 -5.34
N ALA A 177 29.52 -13.40 -4.57
CA ALA A 177 28.46 -14.35 -4.21
C ALA A 177 27.71 -14.93 -5.42
N LEU A 178 27.67 -14.19 -6.52
CA LEU A 178 27.00 -14.58 -7.76
C LEU A 178 27.96 -15.14 -8.82
N GLY A 179 29.26 -15.22 -8.53
CA GLY A 179 30.29 -15.67 -9.48
C GLY A 179 30.37 -14.80 -10.74
N MET A 180 30.10 -13.50 -10.63
CA MET A 180 30.14 -12.56 -11.76
C MET A 180 31.05 -11.36 -11.50
N SER A 181 31.30 -10.55 -12.52
CA SER A 181 32.03 -9.29 -12.34
C SER A 181 31.16 -8.21 -11.70
N GLY A 182 31.77 -7.27 -10.97
CA GLY A 182 31.06 -6.12 -10.42
C GLY A 182 30.36 -5.26 -11.49
N GLU A 183 30.88 -5.21 -12.72
CA GLU A 183 30.21 -4.53 -13.83
C GLU A 183 28.96 -5.28 -14.29
N ALA A 184 29.01 -6.61 -14.34
CA ALA A 184 27.84 -7.44 -14.62
C ALA A 184 26.75 -7.26 -13.55
N ALA A 185 27.13 -7.26 -12.26
CA ALA A 185 26.21 -7.03 -11.16
C ALA A 185 25.50 -5.66 -11.28
N ARG A 186 26.23 -4.58 -11.61
CA ARG A 186 25.63 -3.25 -11.85
C ARG A 186 24.63 -3.24 -13.01
N LYS A 187 24.93 -3.96 -14.11
CA LYS A 187 24.01 -4.08 -15.24
C LYS A 187 22.72 -4.82 -14.85
N VAL A 188 22.83 -5.89 -14.06
CA VAL A 188 21.67 -6.62 -13.54
C VAL A 188 20.83 -5.73 -12.62
N VAL A 189 21.45 -5.01 -11.69
CA VAL A 189 20.74 -4.06 -10.81
C VAL A 189 20.04 -2.96 -11.61
N SER A 190 20.70 -2.40 -12.63
CA SER A 190 20.07 -1.40 -13.51
C SER A 190 18.82 -1.94 -14.19
N ARG A 191 18.88 -3.18 -14.71
CA ARG A 191 17.73 -3.86 -15.31
C ARG A 191 16.62 -4.12 -14.29
N LEU A 192 16.95 -4.58 -13.09
CA LEU A 192 15.97 -4.79 -12.01
C LEU A 192 15.30 -3.48 -11.59
N ARG A 193 16.03 -2.36 -11.52
CA ARG A 193 15.45 -1.02 -11.28
C ARG A 193 14.51 -0.56 -12.39
N GLY A 194 14.78 -0.96 -13.64
CA GLY A 194 13.86 -0.76 -14.76
C GLY A 194 12.54 -1.51 -14.53
N LYS A 195 12.62 -2.83 -14.35
CA LYS A 195 11.44 -3.67 -14.07
C LYS A 195 10.66 -3.20 -12.85
N PHE A 196 11.35 -2.88 -11.75
CA PHE A 196 10.72 -2.37 -10.53
C PHE A 196 9.92 -1.09 -10.78
N ARG A 197 10.46 -0.17 -11.59
CA ARG A 197 9.76 1.06 -11.98
C ARG A 197 8.51 0.77 -12.81
N ASP A 198 8.59 -0.18 -13.73
CA ASP A 198 7.45 -0.57 -14.57
C ASP A 198 6.35 -1.23 -13.74
N ILE A 199 6.71 -2.05 -12.76
CA ILE A 199 5.79 -2.63 -11.77
C ILE A 199 5.13 -1.53 -10.94
N LEU A 200 5.90 -0.58 -10.39
CA LEU A 200 5.35 0.55 -9.64
C LEU A 200 4.37 1.39 -10.47
N ARG A 201 4.73 1.69 -11.72
CA ARG A 201 3.85 2.39 -12.67
C ARG A 201 2.53 1.65 -12.85
N ARG A 202 2.60 0.34 -13.08
CA ARG A 202 1.43 -0.52 -13.26
C ARG A 202 0.56 -0.56 -12.01
N GLN A 203 1.14 -0.79 -10.83
CA GLN A 203 0.39 -0.83 -9.56
C GLN A 203 -0.32 0.50 -9.28
N ILE A 204 0.35 1.63 -9.49
CA ILE A 204 -0.29 2.96 -9.36
C ILE A 204 -1.37 3.14 -10.43
N GLY A 205 -1.08 2.79 -11.68
CA GLY A 205 -2.04 2.88 -12.79
C GLY A 205 -3.31 2.06 -12.53
N ASP A 206 -3.20 0.90 -11.90
CA ASP A 206 -4.34 0.05 -11.54
C ASP A 206 -5.24 0.67 -10.46
N THR A 207 -4.74 1.65 -9.69
CA THR A 207 -5.53 2.44 -8.72
C THR A 207 -6.17 3.68 -9.32
N LEU A 208 -5.88 4.01 -10.58
CA LEU A 208 -6.40 5.17 -11.29
C LEU A 208 -7.42 4.74 -12.34
N ARG A 209 -8.42 5.58 -12.59
CA ARG A 209 -9.37 5.36 -13.66
C ARG A 209 -8.91 6.06 -14.94
N PHE A 210 -8.79 5.30 -16.03
CA PHE A 210 -8.25 5.79 -17.31
C PHE A 210 -6.91 6.52 -17.12
N PRO A 211 -5.89 5.84 -16.58
CA PRO A 211 -4.64 6.47 -16.21
C PRO A 211 -3.99 7.14 -17.42
N THR A 212 -3.75 8.45 -17.31
CA THR A 212 -2.78 9.13 -18.18
C THR A 212 -1.38 8.99 -17.57
N ASP A 213 -0.34 9.04 -18.41
CA ASP A 213 1.05 9.01 -17.93
C ASP A 213 1.31 10.14 -16.92
N GLU A 214 0.71 11.31 -17.13
CA GLU A 214 0.82 12.46 -16.22
C GLU A 214 0.23 12.15 -14.83
N GLN A 215 -0.92 11.49 -14.76
CA GLN A 215 -1.53 11.11 -13.47
C GLN A 215 -0.68 10.07 -12.74
N VAL A 216 -0.14 9.09 -13.48
CA VAL A 216 0.78 8.08 -12.91
C VAL A 216 2.06 8.73 -12.40
N ASP A 217 2.64 9.66 -13.16
CA ASP A 217 3.85 10.40 -12.78
C ASP A 217 3.63 11.30 -11.55
N ALA A 218 2.46 11.95 -11.48
CA ALA A 218 2.06 12.74 -10.32
C ALA A 218 1.95 11.87 -9.05
N GLU A 219 1.41 10.66 -9.17
CA GLU A 219 1.32 9.71 -8.05
C GLU A 219 2.66 9.12 -7.67
N LEU A 220 3.52 8.78 -8.63
CA LEU A 220 4.90 8.36 -8.36
C LEU A 220 5.70 9.46 -7.65
N THR A 221 5.48 10.72 -8.02
CA THR A 221 6.11 11.86 -7.35
C THR A 221 5.61 12.01 -5.92
N ALA A 222 4.31 11.81 -5.68
CA ALA A 222 3.76 11.82 -4.33
C ALA A 222 4.27 10.65 -3.48
N LEU A 223 4.38 9.45 -4.05
CA LEU A 223 4.97 8.28 -3.40
C LEU A 223 6.41 8.57 -2.97
N LYS A 224 7.24 9.10 -3.88
CA LYS A 224 8.63 9.49 -3.56
C LYS A 224 8.71 10.55 -2.47
N ARG A 225 7.78 11.51 -2.46
CA ARG A 225 7.73 12.55 -1.42
C ARG A 225 7.36 11.96 -0.08
N ALA A 226 6.38 11.05 -0.04
CA ALA A 226 5.95 10.40 1.17
C ALA A 226 7.07 9.57 1.80
N LEU A 227 7.84 8.82 1.01
CA LEU A 227 8.96 8.00 1.48
C LEU A 227 10.18 8.81 2.01
N ARG A 228 10.28 10.10 1.69
CA ARG A 228 11.40 10.97 2.13
C ARG A 228 11.17 11.68 3.47
N ARG A 229 10.00 11.46 4.09
CA ARG A 229 9.57 12.18 5.29
C ARG A 229 10.01 11.51 6.61
N LEU A 230 10.85 10.48 6.51
CA LEU A 230 11.61 9.86 7.59
C LEU A 230 13.09 9.96 7.24
#